data_AF-A0A086JXG9-F1
#
_entry.id   AF-A0A086JXG9-F1
#
_cell.length_a   1.000
_cell.length_b   1.000
_cell.length_c   1.000
_cell.angle_alpha   90.00
_cell.angle_beta   90.00
_cell.angle_gamma   90.00
#
_symmetry.space_group_name_H-M   'P 1'
#
loop_
_entity.id
_entity.type
_entity.pdbx_description
1 polymer ?
#
loop_
_entity_poly.entity_id
_entity_poly.type
_entity_poly.pdbx_seq_one_letter_code
_entity_poly.pdbx_strand_id
1 'polypeptide(L)'
;MTGASISFSPYPVLVHSLLRGGARVSQVAGSSTQSFALSEDGSLHAWGGSWGRKPVAMTLHPRFEQSAIKGNVTKLAAGWEEREDEDCVLAVTDSGDLYVWGASLAASFRAAASAAVASMPGARPEKESTHAGSETREGARDKEPVKIDRTKLFGGGAVRDVACGPLGVLVLVEH
;
A
#
# COMPACT_ATOMS: atom_id res chain seq x y z
N MET A 1 8.75 -23.08 14.97
CA MET A 1 7.69 -23.79 14.23
C MET A 1 7.90 -23.50 12.76
N THR A 2 8.11 -24.53 11.95
CA THR A 2 8.45 -24.43 10.52
C THR A 2 7.17 -24.11 9.73
N GLY A 3 7.08 -22.89 9.18
CA GLY A 3 6.07 -22.59 8.17
C GLY A 3 6.35 -23.45 6.94
N ALA A 4 5.48 -24.40 6.64
CA ALA A 4 5.60 -25.20 5.43
C ALA A 4 5.25 -24.30 4.23
N SER A 5 6.24 -24.00 3.39
CA SER A 5 5.98 -23.49 2.05
C SER A 5 5.36 -24.63 1.25
N ILE A 6 4.11 -24.46 0.83
CA ILE A 6 3.40 -25.46 0.04
C ILE A 6 3.79 -25.19 -1.41
N SER A 7 4.55 -26.10 -2.03
CA SER A 7 4.78 -26.05 -3.47
C SER A 7 3.43 -26.13 -4.17
N PHE A 8 3.22 -25.27 -5.17
CA PHE A 8 2.01 -25.09 -5.97
C PHE A 8 1.00 -26.26 -5.87
N SER A 9 -0.14 -26.00 -5.22
CA SER A 9 -1.26 -26.96 -5.14
C SER A 9 -2.37 -26.54 -6.09
N PRO A 10 -2.81 -27.41 -7.03
CA PRO A 10 -3.97 -27.13 -7.87
C PRO A 10 -5.30 -27.25 -7.11
N TYR A 11 -5.27 -27.68 -5.84
CA TYR A 11 -6.43 -27.78 -4.97
C TYR A 11 -6.40 -26.72 -3.86
N PRO A 12 -7.56 -26.23 -3.39
CA PRO A 12 -7.64 -25.35 -2.23
C PRO A 12 -6.94 -25.96 -1.01
N VAL A 13 -6.06 -25.18 -0.37
CA VAL A 13 -5.38 -25.60 0.86
C VAL A 13 -5.74 -24.66 2.00
N LEU A 14 -6.04 -25.24 3.16
CA LEU A 14 -6.32 -24.49 4.37
C LEU A 14 -5.04 -23.85 4.94
N VAL A 15 -5.02 -22.52 5.04
CA VAL A 15 -3.88 -21.75 5.58
C VAL A 15 -4.03 -21.61 7.10
N HIS A 16 -3.52 -22.59 7.84
CA HIS A 16 -3.64 -22.63 9.31
C HIS A 16 -2.89 -21.50 10.04
N SER A 17 -1.90 -20.85 9.42
CA SER A 17 -1.09 -19.81 10.06
C SER A 17 -1.90 -18.57 10.43
N LEU A 18 -2.88 -18.19 9.61
CA LEU A 18 -3.77 -17.05 9.88
C LEU A 18 -4.78 -17.37 10.99
N LEU A 19 -5.16 -18.64 11.15
CA LEU A 19 -6.15 -19.09 12.14
C LEU A 19 -5.58 -19.19 13.56
N ARG A 20 -4.28 -19.48 13.70
CA ARG A 20 -3.66 -19.75 15.02
C ARG A 20 -3.55 -18.52 15.92
N GLY A 21 -3.68 -17.31 15.37
CA GLY A 21 -3.65 -16.07 16.13
C GLY A 21 -5.02 -15.58 16.63
N GLY A 22 -6.12 -16.27 16.28
CA GLY A 22 -7.48 -15.78 16.55
C GLY A 22 -7.89 -14.57 15.69
N ALA A 23 -7.05 -14.18 14.73
CA ALA A 23 -7.35 -13.11 13.79
C ALA A 23 -8.44 -13.58 12.81
N ARG A 24 -9.56 -12.85 12.77
CA ARG A 24 -10.63 -13.08 11.79
C ARG A 24 -10.32 -12.26 10.55
N VAL A 25 -9.98 -12.92 9.45
CA VAL A 25 -9.68 -12.26 8.18
C VAL A 25 -10.97 -11.73 7.57
N SER A 26 -11.05 -10.43 7.32
CA SER A 26 -12.18 -9.73 6.71
C SER A 26 -12.01 -9.56 5.21
N GLN A 27 -10.76 -9.43 4.73
CA GLN A 27 -10.45 -9.26 3.31
C GLN A 27 -9.11 -9.91 2.95
N VAL A 28 -8.99 -10.37 1.70
CA VAL A 28 -7.72 -10.80 1.10
C VAL A 28 -7.48 -10.04 -0.20
N ALA A 29 -6.22 -9.77 -0.52
CA ALA A 29 -5.80 -9.17 -1.78
C ALA A 29 -4.50 -9.83 -2.26
N GLY A 30 -4.28 -9.88 -3.57
CA GLY A 30 -3.08 -10.47 -4.17
C GLY A 30 -2.57 -9.62 -5.31
N SER A 31 -1.25 -9.59 -5.45
CA SER A 31 -0.53 -9.04 -6.59
C SER A 31 0.20 -10.19 -7.34
N SER A 32 1.10 -9.89 -8.28
CA SER A 32 1.78 -10.95 -9.02
C SER A 32 2.74 -11.74 -8.14
N THR A 33 3.42 -11.07 -7.20
CA THR A 33 4.41 -11.73 -6.34
C THR A 33 3.99 -11.79 -4.87
N GLN A 34 3.01 -10.99 -4.44
CA GLN A 34 2.64 -10.84 -3.04
C GLN A 34 1.18 -11.19 -2.75
N SER A 35 0.92 -11.47 -1.49
CA SER A 35 -0.40 -11.78 -0.96
C SER A 35 -0.60 -11.09 0.37
N PHE A 36 -1.85 -10.70 0.63
CA PHE A 36 -2.21 -9.90 1.77
C PHE A 36 -3.51 -10.40 2.40
N ALA A 37 -3.59 -10.32 3.72
CA ALA A 37 -4.82 -10.54 4.50
C ALA A 37 -5.03 -9.37 5.46
N LEU A 38 -6.24 -8.84 5.43
CA LEU A 38 -6.73 -7.85 6.39
C LEU A 38 -7.59 -8.55 7.44
N SER A 39 -7.28 -8.30 8.70
CA SER A 39 -8.04 -8.80 9.84
C SER A 39 -9.10 -7.79 10.28
N GLU A 40 -10.18 -8.26 10.93
CA GLU A 40 -11.26 -7.44 11.49
C GLU A 40 -10.76 -6.43 12.54
N ASP A 41 -9.61 -6.69 13.17
CA ASP A 41 -8.96 -5.78 14.13
C ASP A 41 -8.15 -4.66 13.44
N GLY A 42 -8.10 -4.63 12.11
CA GLY A 42 -7.32 -3.67 11.33
C GLY A 42 -5.86 -4.08 11.11
N SER A 43 -5.45 -5.28 11.52
CA SER A 43 -4.12 -5.83 11.22
C SER A 43 -4.02 -6.18 9.74
N LEU A 44 -3.04 -5.60 9.05
CA LEU A 44 -2.66 -6.04 7.71
C LEU A 44 -1.47 -7.00 7.80
N HIS A 45 -1.63 -8.17 7.21
CA HIS A 45 -0.59 -9.20 7.06
C HIS A 45 -0.19 -9.31 5.59
N ALA A 46 1.11 -9.27 5.30
CA ALA A 46 1.66 -9.46 3.96
C ALA A 46 2.61 -10.65 3.92
N TRP A 47 2.65 -11.39 2.81
CA TRP A 47 3.62 -12.45 2.54
C TRP A 47 3.87 -12.62 1.02
N GLY A 48 4.96 -13.29 0.66
CA GLY A 48 5.37 -13.46 -0.75
C GLY A 48 6.37 -12.41 -1.24
N GLY A 49 6.76 -12.54 -2.51
CA GLY A 49 7.57 -11.59 -3.26
C GLY A 49 9.06 -11.51 -2.93
N SER A 50 9.71 -10.53 -3.58
CA SER A 50 11.12 -10.15 -3.41
C SER A 50 11.39 -9.23 -2.21
N TRP A 51 10.37 -8.99 -1.36
CA TRP A 51 10.40 -8.19 -0.12
C TRP A 51 11.26 -8.79 1.01
N GLY A 52 12.22 -9.61 0.63
CA GLY A 52 13.00 -10.52 1.43
C GLY A 52 12.84 -11.90 0.85
N ARG A 53 13.95 -12.58 0.57
CA ARG A 53 13.99 -14.01 0.20
C ARG A 53 13.55 -14.94 1.34
N LYS A 54 12.72 -14.42 2.26
CA LYS A 54 12.13 -15.03 3.46
C LYS A 54 10.73 -14.44 3.61
N PRO A 55 9.71 -15.24 3.96
CA PRO A 55 8.37 -14.73 4.25
C PRO A 55 8.44 -13.79 5.46
N VAL A 56 8.52 -12.48 5.22
CA VAL A 56 8.36 -11.47 6.26
C VAL A 56 6.87 -11.26 6.41
N ALA A 57 6.27 -11.93 7.38
CA ALA A 57 4.94 -11.59 7.84
C ALA A 57 4.99 -10.18 8.43
N MET A 58 4.78 -9.16 7.59
CA MET A 58 4.71 -7.79 8.06
C MET A 58 3.34 -7.61 8.69
N THR A 59 3.29 -7.58 10.02
CA THR A 59 2.06 -7.23 10.73
C THR A 59 2.05 -5.72 10.92
N LEU A 60 1.34 -5.02 10.04
CA LEU A 60 1.09 -3.60 10.21
C LEU A 60 -0.19 -3.48 11.03
N HIS A 61 -0.03 -3.10 12.29
CA HIS A 61 -1.15 -2.81 13.17
C HIS A 61 -0.85 -1.55 14.00
N PRO A 62 -1.80 -0.61 14.13
CA PRO A 62 -1.59 0.67 14.83
C PRO A 62 -1.12 0.53 16.28
N ARG A 63 -1.48 -0.57 16.96
CA ARG A 63 -1.00 -0.91 18.31
C ARG A 63 0.52 -0.95 18.47
N PHE A 64 1.26 -1.16 17.38
CA PHE A 64 2.72 -1.17 17.42
C PHE A 64 3.24 0.23 17.10
N GLU A 65 4.04 0.81 18.00
CA GLU A 65 4.59 2.17 17.83
C GLU A 65 5.37 2.34 16.53
N GLN A 66 6.04 1.29 16.07
CA GLN A 66 6.83 1.28 14.83
C GLN A 66 5.98 1.01 13.57
N SER A 67 4.66 0.85 13.69
CA SER A 67 3.81 0.66 12.52
C SER A 67 3.82 1.92 11.64
N ALA A 68 4.08 1.74 10.35
CA ALA A 68 4.02 2.81 9.36
C ALA A 68 2.58 3.32 9.13
N ILE A 69 1.58 2.48 9.37
CA ILE A 69 0.16 2.84 9.30
C ILE A 69 -0.33 3.16 10.71
N LYS A 70 -0.85 4.38 10.90
CA LYS A 70 -1.25 4.87 12.23
C LYS A 70 -2.75 4.73 12.53
N GLY A 71 -3.53 4.13 11.62
CA GLY A 71 -4.97 3.88 11.77
C GLY A 71 -5.35 2.46 11.37
N ASN A 72 -6.52 1.97 11.81
CA ASN A 72 -6.94 0.61 11.51
C ASN A 72 -7.25 0.52 10.02
N VAL A 73 -6.65 -0.45 9.33
CA VAL A 73 -6.93 -0.65 7.91
C VAL A 73 -8.34 -1.22 7.77
N THR A 74 -9.14 -0.64 6.88
CA THR A 74 -10.53 -1.03 6.64
C THR A 74 -10.76 -1.52 5.21
N LYS A 75 -9.91 -1.10 4.26
CA LYS A 75 -9.95 -1.53 2.86
C LYS A 75 -8.56 -1.80 2.35
N LEU A 76 -8.47 -2.77 1.44
CA LEU A 76 -7.24 -3.18 0.80
C LEU A 76 -7.48 -3.46 -0.68
N ALA A 77 -6.58 -3.02 -1.55
CA ALA A 77 -6.53 -3.45 -2.94
C ALA A 77 -5.07 -3.75 -3.31
N ALA A 78 -4.86 -4.79 -4.10
CA ALA A 78 -3.55 -5.13 -4.63
C ALA A 78 -3.71 -5.54 -6.10
N GLY A 79 -2.65 -5.31 -6.88
CA GLY A 79 -2.59 -5.65 -8.28
C GLY A 79 -1.16 -5.59 -8.80
N TRP A 80 -1.03 -5.65 -10.12
CA TRP A 80 0.25 -5.65 -10.81
C TRP A 80 0.26 -4.54 -11.85
N GLU A 81 1.31 -3.75 -11.86
CA GLU A 81 1.56 -2.77 -12.91
C GLU A 81 2.51 -3.41 -13.93
N GLU A 82 1.99 -3.65 -15.13
CA GLU A 82 2.71 -4.41 -16.17
C GLU A 82 3.86 -3.64 -16.82
N ARG A 83 3.83 -2.30 -16.82
CA ARG A 83 4.82 -1.47 -17.53
C ARG A 83 6.12 -1.33 -16.75
N GLU A 84 5.98 -1.23 -15.44
CA GLU A 84 7.03 -1.01 -14.46
C GLU A 84 7.41 -2.31 -13.73
N ASP A 85 6.76 -3.44 -14.08
CA ASP A 85 7.02 -4.78 -13.53
C ASP A 85 6.96 -4.78 -11.99
N GLU A 86 5.93 -4.13 -11.44
CA GLU A 86 5.86 -3.79 -10.02
C GLU A 86 4.50 -4.14 -9.37
N ASP A 87 4.56 -4.62 -8.12
CA ASP A 87 3.39 -4.84 -7.29
C ASP A 87 2.80 -3.50 -6.81
N CYS A 88 1.51 -3.30 -7.06
CA CYS A 88 0.76 -2.13 -6.60
C CYS A 88 -0.15 -2.52 -5.45
N VAL A 89 -0.06 -1.80 -4.33
CA VAL A 89 -0.89 -2.06 -3.14
C VAL A 89 -1.43 -0.75 -2.60
N LEU A 90 -2.71 -0.75 -2.23
CA LEU A 90 -3.40 0.38 -1.61
C LEU A 90 -4.09 -0.10 -0.34
N ALA A 91 -3.91 0.64 0.76
CA ALA A 91 -4.63 0.43 2.00
C ALA A 91 -5.31 1.73 2.44
N VAL A 92 -6.54 1.59 2.96
CA VAL A 92 -7.32 2.71 3.48
C VAL A 92 -7.58 2.48 4.95
N THR A 93 -7.41 3.51 5.77
CA THR A 93 -7.70 3.45 7.20
C THR A 93 -9.14 3.84 7.54
N ASP A 94 -9.57 3.59 8.76
CA ASP A 94 -10.82 4.09 9.37
C ASP A 94 -10.97 5.61 9.31
N SER A 95 -9.86 6.36 9.41
CA SER A 95 -9.81 7.81 9.21
C SER A 95 -9.97 8.25 7.75
N GLY A 96 -9.97 7.31 6.79
CA GLY A 96 -9.99 7.57 5.36
C GLY A 96 -8.64 8.08 4.82
N ASP A 97 -7.54 7.73 5.48
CA ASP A 97 -6.19 7.97 4.95
C ASP A 97 -5.82 6.89 3.94
N LEU A 98 -5.16 7.29 2.86
CA LEU A 98 -4.67 6.39 1.83
C LEU A 98 -3.17 6.13 2.00
N TYR A 99 -2.80 4.86 2.04
CA TYR A 99 -1.43 4.38 2.03
C TYR A 99 -1.19 3.55 0.78
N VAL A 100 -0.02 3.73 0.16
CA VAL A 100 0.35 3.01 -1.06
C VAL A 100 1.73 2.36 -0.94
N TRP A 101 1.86 1.19 -1.57
CA TRP A 101 3.13 0.56 -1.88
C TRP A 101 3.26 0.42 -3.39
N GLY A 102 4.50 0.48 -3.86
CA GLY A 102 4.85 0.60 -5.28
C GLY A 102 5.45 1.98 -5.55
N ALA A 103 6.70 2.03 -5.98
CA ALA A 103 7.43 3.25 -6.27
C ALA A 103 6.74 4.04 -7.39
N SER A 104 6.33 3.36 -8.46
CA SER A 104 5.65 3.97 -9.60
C SER A 104 4.26 4.50 -9.22
N LEU A 105 3.52 3.72 -8.44
CA LEU A 105 2.21 4.16 -7.92
C LEU A 105 2.36 5.38 -7.00
N ALA A 106 3.30 5.35 -6.06
CA ALA A 106 3.55 6.46 -5.15
C ALA A 106 4.04 7.72 -5.90
N ALA A 107 4.85 7.56 -6.94
CA ALA A 107 5.29 8.66 -7.81
C ALA A 107 4.09 9.29 -8.55
N SER A 108 3.18 8.47 -9.09
CA SER A 108 1.98 8.95 -9.80
C SER A 108 1.09 9.82 -8.90
N PHE A 109 0.84 9.40 -7.66
CA PHE A 109 0.08 10.20 -6.70
C PHE A 109 0.81 11.50 -6.33
N ARG A 110 2.14 11.46 -6.13
CA ARG A 110 2.91 12.68 -5.85
C ARG A 110 2.88 13.68 -7.01
N ALA A 111 2.99 13.20 -8.24
CA ALA A 111 2.89 14.04 -9.43
C ALA A 111 1.50 14.68 -9.53
N ALA A 112 0.43 13.89 -9.32
CA ALA A 112 -0.93 14.40 -9.30
C ALA A 112 -1.16 15.45 -8.19
N ALA A 113 -0.62 15.22 -6.98
CA ALA A 113 -0.68 16.20 -5.90
C ALA A 113 0.04 17.50 -6.25
N SER A 114 1.21 17.42 -6.89
CA SER A 114 1.98 18.59 -7.33
C SER A 114 1.21 19.38 -8.40
N ALA A 115 0.65 18.69 -9.39
CA ALA A 115 -0.15 19.30 -10.45
C ALA A 115 -1.42 19.97 -9.90
N ALA A 116 -2.10 19.34 -8.94
CA ALA A 116 -3.27 19.91 -8.28
C ALA A 116 -2.93 21.22 -7.55
N VAL A 117 -1.79 21.27 -6.85
CA VAL A 117 -1.31 22.49 -6.18
C VAL A 117 -0.97 23.58 -7.19
N ALA A 118 -0.31 23.25 -8.30
CA ALA A 118 0.03 24.21 -9.36
C ALA A 118 -1.22 24.80 -10.03
N SER A 119 -2.32 24.05 -10.07
CA SER A 119 -3.60 24.50 -10.65
C SER A 119 -4.45 25.36 -9.69
N MET A 120 -4.07 25.54 -8.43
CA MET A 120 -4.84 26.36 -7.49
C MET A 120 -4.66 27.87 -7.77
N PRO A 121 -5.76 28.66 -7.74
CA PRO A 121 -5.67 30.10 -7.96
C PRO A 121 -4.82 30.77 -6.87
N GLY A 122 -3.71 31.39 -7.29
CA GLY A 122 -2.73 32.03 -6.39
C GLY A 122 -1.39 31.31 -6.24
N ALA A 123 -1.18 30.18 -6.94
CA ALA A 123 0.11 29.50 -6.99
C ALA A 123 1.19 30.43 -7.59
N ARG A 124 2.06 30.96 -6.72
CA ARG A 124 3.27 31.69 -7.15
C ARG A 124 4.27 30.66 -7.65
N PRO A 125 4.95 30.87 -8.80
CA PRO A 125 5.95 29.92 -9.25
C PRO A 125 7.11 29.91 -8.26
N GLU A 126 7.19 28.87 -7.42
CA GLU A 126 8.38 28.59 -6.64
C GLU A 126 9.48 28.16 -7.60
N LYS A 127 10.62 28.85 -7.54
CA LYS A 127 11.77 28.59 -8.39
C LYS A 127 12.31 27.19 -8.10
N GLU A 128 12.28 26.37 -9.13
CA GLU A 128 12.94 25.07 -9.21
C GLU A 128 14.46 25.27 -9.03
N SER A 129 14.99 24.96 -7.85
CA SER A 129 16.44 24.84 -7.64
C SER A 129 16.84 23.40 -7.88
N THR A 130 17.35 23.14 -9.09
CA THR A 130 18.04 21.90 -9.45
C THR A 130 19.26 21.70 -8.56
N HIS A 131 19.16 20.78 -7.59
CA HIS A 131 20.33 20.14 -7.00
C HIS A 131 20.21 18.63 -7.21
N ALA A 132 20.91 18.17 -8.25
CA ALA A 132 21.25 16.76 -8.46
C ALA A 132 22.13 16.31 -7.29
N GLY A 133 21.51 15.67 -6.30
CA GLY A 133 22.18 14.99 -5.20
C GLY A 133 22.07 13.49 -5.43
N SER A 134 23.20 12.86 -5.76
CA SER A 134 23.37 11.44 -6.05
C SER A 134 22.61 10.52 -5.08
N GLU A 135 21.69 9.74 -5.63
CA GLU A 135 20.93 8.71 -4.93
C GLU A 135 21.83 7.52 -4.62
N THR A 136 22.26 7.42 -3.37
CA THR A 136 22.76 6.18 -2.76
C THR A 136 21.98 5.95 -1.47
N ARG A 137 20.68 5.65 -1.61
CA ARG A 137 19.79 5.31 -0.48
C ARG A 137 18.56 4.49 -0.89
N GLU A 138 18.66 3.79 -2.02
CA GLU A 138 17.54 3.16 -2.75
C GLU A 138 17.05 1.86 -2.08
N GLY A 139 17.92 1.12 -1.38
CA GLY A 139 17.56 -0.23 -0.89
C GLY A 139 16.63 -0.33 0.34
N ALA A 140 16.29 0.79 1.00
CA ALA A 140 15.51 0.77 2.25
C ALA A 140 14.15 1.49 2.17
N ARG A 141 13.97 2.40 1.21
CA ARG A 141 12.76 3.26 1.15
C ARG A 141 11.57 2.59 0.47
N ASP A 142 11.78 1.62 -0.41
CA ASP A 142 10.70 0.96 -1.15
C ASP A 142 9.86 -0.01 -0.31
N LYS A 143 10.26 -0.26 0.95
CA LYS A 143 9.61 -1.26 1.81
C LYS A 143 8.57 -0.69 2.76
N GLU A 144 8.43 0.62 2.87
CA GLU A 144 7.46 1.23 3.77
C GLU A 144 6.31 1.84 2.98
N PRO A 145 5.06 1.71 3.46
CA PRO A 145 3.94 2.38 2.82
C PRO A 145 4.13 3.88 2.85
N VAL A 146 3.79 4.53 1.74
CA VAL A 146 3.75 5.98 1.63
C VAL A 146 2.33 6.45 1.93
N LYS A 147 2.15 7.31 2.92
CA LYS A 147 0.89 8.02 3.14
C LYS A 147 0.70 9.09 2.06
N ILE A 148 -0.45 9.06 1.37
CA ILE A 148 -0.82 10.05 0.36
C ILE A 148 -1.47 11.27 1.02
N ASP A 149 -1.06 12.46 0.59
CA ASP A 149 -1.62 13.71 1.07
C ASP A 149 -2.97 14.01 0.41
N ARG A 150 -4.04 13.54 1.06
CA ARG A 150 -5.42 13.75 0.58
C ARG A 150 -5.86 15.21 0.52
N THR A 151 -5.19 16.12 1.24
CA THR A 151 -5.56 17.55 1.20
C THR A 151 -5.27 18.17 -0.15
N LYS A 152 -4.21 17.69 -0.82
CA LYS A 152 -3.78 18.15 -2.14
C LYS A 152 -4.52 17.45 -3.29
N LEU A 153 -4.78 16.15 -3.14
CA LEU A 153 -5.36 15.31 -4.20
C LEU A 153 -6.88 15.29 -4.20
N PHE A 154 -7.48 15.27 -3.02
CA PHE A 154 -8.91 14.98 -2.82
C PHE A 154 -9.63 16.12 -2.11
N GLY A 155 -9.06 17.33 -2.08
CA GLY A 155 -9.63 18.46 -1.33
C GLY A 155 -9.85 18.18 0.16
N GLY A 156 -9.13 17.19 0.72
CA GLY A 156 -9.30 16.73 2.10
C GLY A 156 -10.34 15.64 2.31
N GLY A 157 -11.07 15.22 1.26
CA GLY A 157 -12.08 14.16 1.31
C GLY A 157 -11.51 12.82 1.78
N ALA A 158 -12.32 12.06 2.51
CA ALA A 158 -11.96 10.77 3.07
C ALA A 158 -12.05 9.69 1.99
N VAL A 159 -11.01 8.87 1.85
CA VAL A 159 -11.07 7.70 0.98
C VAL A 159 -11.95 6.62 1.62
N ARG A 160 -12.88 6.05 0.86
CA ARG A 160 -13.84 5.04 1.32
C ARG A 160 -13.66 3.67 0.70
N ASP A 161 -13.17 3.63 -0.54
CA ASP A 161 -12.87 2.38 -1.19
C ASP A 161 -11.76 2.54 -2.23
N VAL A 162 -11.10 1.42 -2.54
CA VAL A 162 -10.01 1.36 -3.49
C VAL A 162 -10.11 0.10 -4.34
N ALA A 163 -9.75 0.20 -5.60
CA ALA A 163 -9.57 -0.94 -6.49
C ALA A 163 -8.29 -0.80 -7.30
N CYS A 164 -7.65 -1.91 -7.61
CA CYS A 164 -6.47 -1.97 -8.45
C CYS A 164 -6.75 -2.90 -9.64
N GLY A 165 -6.53 -2.40 -10.85
CA GLY A 165 -6.57 -3.16 -12.09
C GLY A 165 -5.22 -3.12 -12.82
N PRO A 166 -5.08 -3.86 -13.92
CA PRO A 166 -3.81 -3.96 -14.66
C PRO A 166 -3.37 -2.65 -15.31
N LEU A 167 -4.29 -1.70 -15.50
CA LEU A 167 -4.03 -0.43 -16.20
C LEU A 167 -4.20 0.79 -15.29
N GLY A 168 -4.43 0.59 -14.00
CA GLY A 168 -4.59 1.70 -13.07
C GLY A 168 -5.37 1.36 -11.81
N VAL A 169 -5.55 2.39 -10.99
CA VAL A 169 -6.22 2.32 -9.70
C VAL A 169 -7.47 3.20 -9.69
N LEU A 170 -8.49 2.75 -8.95
CA LEU A 170 -9.67 3.54 -8.66
C LEU A 170 -9.67 3.88 -7.18
N VAL A 171 -9.94 5.15 -6.86
CA VAL A 171 -10.08 5.63 -5.48
C VAL A 171 -11.44 6.30 -5.34
N LEU A 172 -12.28 5.79 -4.45
CA LEU A 172 -13.56 6.38 -4.11
C LEU A 172 -13.39 7.33 -2.92
N VAL A 173 -13.72 8.59 -3.12
CA VAL A 173 -13.59 9.66 -2.12
C VAL A 173 -14.97 10.18 -1.73
N GLU A 174 -15.18 10.36 -0.44
CA GLU A 174 -16.33 11.06 0.13
C GLU A 174 -15.90 12.44 0.64
N HIS A 175 -16.68 13.47 0.31
CA HIS A 175 -16.44 14.87 0.68
C HIS A 175 -17.43 15.33 1.75
#